data_AF-A0A1F4QLX4-F1
#
_entry.id   AF-A0A1F4QLX4-F1
#
_cell.length_a   1.000
_cell.length_b   1.000
_cell.length_c   1.000
_cell.angle_alpha   90.00
_cell.angle_beta   90.00
_cell.angle_gamma   90.00
#
_symmetry.space_group_name_H-M   'P 1'
#
loop_
_entity.id
_entity.type
_entity.pdbx_description
1 polymer ?
#
loop_
_entity_poly.entity_id
_entity_poly.type
_entity_poly.pdbx_seq_one_letter_code
_entity_poly.pdbx_strand_id
1 'polypeptide(L)'
;MIMRGSRRQWIALTLSGVFPGLGQFYLRAWGKGAGFLIAGGAATWALGRLVSVEDLMAGLLPYPTATLSALLALLAVFLWSVVDAWLSGGRPRT
;
A
#
# COMPACT_ATOMS: atom_id res chain seq x y z
N MET A 1 -8.23 -5.34 -30.02
CA MET A 1 -6.96 -5.26 -29.26
C MET A 1 -7.25 -4.79 -27.83
N ILE A 2 -7.92 -5.60 -26.99
CA ILE A 2 -8.36 -5.20 -25.62
C ILE A 2 -7.69 -6.07 -24.53
N MET A 3 -7.22 -7.27 -24.87
CA MET A 3 -6.75 -8.24 -23.86
C MET A 3 -5.45 -7.86 -23.13
N ARG A 4 -4.55 -7.06 -23.76
CA ARG A 4 -3.26 -6.69 -23.13
C ARG A 4 -3.40 -5.64 -22.02
N GLY A 5 -4.40 -4.76 -22.09
CA GLY A 5 -4.66 -3.75 -21.05
C GLY A 5 -5.14 -4.39 -19.74
N SER A 6 -6.11 -5.32 -19.84
CA SER A 6 -6.67 -5.99 -18.66
C SER A 6 -5.63 -6.81 -17.90
N ARG A 7 -4.76 -7.57 -18.59
CA ARG A 7 -3.74 -8.39 -17.92
C ARG A 7 -2.75 -7.54 -17.14
N ARG A 8 -2.33 -6.41 -17.72
CA ARG A 8 -1.38 -5.48 -17.09
C ARG A 8 -2.00 -4.79 -15.87
N GLN A 9 -3.29 -4.45 -15.93
CA GLN A 9 -4.06 -3.92 -14.80
C GLN A 9 -4.16 -4.93 -13.65
N TRP A 10 -4.53 -6.18 -13.96
CA TRP A 10 -4.63 -7.23 -12.95
C TRP A 10 -3.29 -7.51 -12.25
N ILE A 11 -2.19 -7.60 -13.02
CA ILE A 11 -0.84 -7.77 -12.43
C ILE A 11 -0.49 -6.58 -11.52
N ALA A 12 -0.73 -5.34 -11.97
CA ALA A 12 -0.46 -4.16 -11.17
C ALA A 12 -1.30 -4.14 -9.88
N LEU A 13 -2.57 -4.52 -9.97
CA LEU A 13 -3.47 -4.64 -8.83
C LEU A 13 -2.97 -5.67 -7.82
N THR A 14 -2.64 -6.88 -8.28
CA THR A 14 -2.10 -7.94 -7.40
C THR A 14 -0.80 -7.50 -6.73
N LEU A 15 0.10 -6.84 -7.46
CA LEU A 15 1.34 -6.33 -6.89
C LEU A 15 1.09 -5.25 -5.83
N SER A 16 0.22 -4.28 -6.09
CA SER A 16 -0.14 -3.27 -5.09
C SER A 16 -0.92 -3.84 -3.91
N GLY A 17 -1.57 -4.99 -4.07
CA GLY A 17 -2.18 -5.75 -2.98
C GLY A 17 -1.17 -6.49 -2.09
N VAL A 18 0.07 -6.73 -2.56
CA VAL A 18 1.16 -7.26 -1.72
C VAL A 18 1.80 -6.14 -0.91
N PHE A 19 2.11 -5.02 -1.57
CA PHE A 19 2.65 -3.84 -0.88
C PHE A 19 2.36 -2.55 -1.67
N PRO A 20 2.08 -1.43 -1.00
CA PRO A 20 1.74 -0.18 -1.67
C PRO A 20 2.92 0.29 -2.55
N GLY A 21 2.63 0.60 -3.80
CA GLY A 21 3.61 1.11 -4.76
C GLY A 21 4.19 0.09 -5.73
N LEU A 22 4.07 -1.23 -5.47
CA LEU A 22 4.63 -2.26 -6.35
C LEU A 22 3.94 -2.29 -7.73
N GLY A 23 2.62 -2.14 -7.78
CA GLY A 23 1.89 -2.04 -9.03
C GLY A 23 2.31 -0.82 -9.84
N GLN A 24 2.55 0.31 -9.18
CA GLN A 24 3.03 1.53 -9.82
C GLN A 24 4.45 1.38 -10.38
N PHE A 25 5.35 0.69 -9.67
CA PHE A 25 6.67 0.36 -10.20
C PHE A 25 6.59 -0.55 -11.41
N TYR A 26 5.75 -1.59 -11.39
CA TYR A 26 5.49 -2.44 -12.56
C TYR A 26 4.92 -1.63 -13.74
N LEU A 27 4.11 -0.62 -13.44
CA LEU A 27 3.57 0.27 -14.46
C LEU A 27 4.58 1.31 -14.98
N ARG A 28 5.81 1.37 -14.42
CA ARG A 28 6.86 2.38 -14.65
C ARG A 28 6.47 3.79 -14.17
N ALA A 29 5.47 3.89 -13.28
CA ALA A 29 5.08 5.13 -12.62
C ALA A 29 5.92 5.33 -11.35
N TRP A 30 7.24 5.45 -11.51
CA TRP A 30 8.23 5.43 -10.41
C TRP A 30 7.94 6.44 -9.30
N GLY A 31 7.54 7.67 -9.64
CA GLY A 31 7.21 8.70 -8.64
C GLY A 31 6.03 8.30 -7.75
N LYS A 32 4.97 7.72 -8.33
CA LYS A 32 3.84 7.20 -7.57
C LYS A 32 4.23 6.00 -6.72
N GLY A 33 5.01 5.08 -7.30
CA GLY A 33 5.52 3.91 -6.60
C GLY A 33 6.33 4.29 -5.37
N ALA A 34 7.26 5.22 -5.51
CA ALA A 34 8.06 5.76 -4.41
C ALA A 34 7.18 6.43 -3.35
N GLY A 35 6.20 7.25 -3.75
CA GLY A 35 5.28 7.89 -2.82
C GLY A 35 4.49 6.90 -1.97
N PHE A 36 3.92 5.86 -2.59
CA PHE A 36 3.20 4.82 -1.86
C PHE A 36 4.11 3.98 -0.97
N LEU A 37 5.31 3.65 -1.44
CA LEU A 37 6.27 2.87 -0.66
C LEU A 37 6.75 3.65 0.57
N ILE A 38 7.04 4.94 0.41
CA ILE A 38 7.41 5.82 1.54
C ILE A 38 6.24 5.97 2.51
N ALA A 39 5.03 6.22 2.03
CA ALA A 39 3.85 6.36 2.88
C ALA A 39 3.54 5.08 3.66
N GLY A 40 3.53 3.92 2.97
CA GLY A 40 3.29 2.62 3.60
C GLY A 40 4.40 2.23 4.57
N GLY A 41 5.66 2.51 4.21
CA GLY A 41 6.82 2.30 5.08
C GLY A 41 6.78 3.16 6.33
N ALA A 42 6.44 4.45 6.20
CA ALA A 42 6.33 5.36 7.33
C ALA A 42 5.22 4.96 8.30
N ALA A 43 4.05 4.56 7.78
CA ALA A 43 2.95 4.06 8.61
C ALA A 43 3.31 2.74 9.31
N THR A 44 3.98 1.82 8.61
CA THR A 44 4.49 0.56 9.18
C THR A 44 5.53 0.82 10.28
N TRP A 45 6.45 1.76 10.03
CA TRP A 45 7.46 2.17 11.01
C TRP A 45 6.81 2.78 12.25
N ALA A 46 5.81 3.66 12.08
CA ALA A 46 5.06 4.24 13.19
C ALA A 46 4.37 3.14 14.02
N LEU A 47 3.76 2.13 13.39
CA LEU A 47 3.17 0.99 14.10
C LEU A 47 4.20 0.24 14.95
N GLY A 48 5.40 -0.01 14.42
CA GLY A 48 6.49 -0.63 15.17
C GLY A 48 7.02 0.20 16.35
N ARG A 49 6.69 1.50 16.42
CA ARG A 49 6.97 2.35 17.59
C ARG A 49 5.85 2.34 18.63
N LEU A 50 4.62 2.04 18.20
CA LEU A 50 3.42 2.06 19.04
C LEU A 50 3.08 0.69 19.64
N VAL A 51 3.54 -0.39 19.00
CA VAL A 51 3.25 -1.77 19.40
C VAL A 51 4.57 -2.51 19.58
N SER A 52 4.81 -3.02 20.79
CA SER A 52 5.86 -3.99 21.07
C SER A 52 5.28 -5.41 21.03
N VAL A 53 6.14 -6.41 20.78
CA VAL A 53 5.71 -7.82 20.78
C VAL A 53 5.40 -8.26 22.20
N GLU A 54 6.18 -7.78 23.17
CA GLU A 54 6.04 -8.09 24.60
C GLU A 54 4.70 -7.61 25.14
N ASP A 55 4.30 -6.36 24.85
CA ASP A 55 3.00 -5.82 25.26
C ASP A 55 1.87 -6.60 24.60
N LEU A 56 2.00 -6.94 23.33
CA LEU A 56 0.98 -7.68 22.58
C LEU A 56 0.78 -9.10 23.16
N MET A 57 1.86 -9.78 23.52
CA MET A 57 1.82 -11.09 24.18
C MET A 57 1.24 -11.03 25.60
N ALA A 58 1.41 -9.90 26.28
CA ALA A 58 0.77 -9.63 27.56
C ALA A 58 -0.71 -9.18 27.43
N GLY A 59 -1.23 -9.05 26.21
CA GLY A 59 -2.59 -8.56 25.94
C GLY A 59 -2.78 -7.06 26.18
N LEU A 60 -1.68 -6.30 26.20
CA LEU A 60 -1.66 -4.87 26.41
C LEU A 60 -1.54 -4.12 25.08
N LEU A 61 -2.21 -2.97 25.00
CA LEU A 61 -2.03 -2.02 23.90
C LEU A 61 -1.85 -0.62 24.51
N PRO A 62 -0.60 -0.17 24.71
CA PRO A 62 -0.34 1.08 25.45
C PRO A 62 -0.95 2.33 24.79
N TYR A 63 -1.03 2.34 23.46
CA TYR A 63 -1.52 3.47 22.68
C TYR A 63 -2.66 3.06 21.71
N PRO A 64 -3.85 2.67 22.20
CA PRO A 64 -4.88 2.04 21.39
C PRO A 64 -5.40 2.94 20.25
N THR A 65 -5.65 4.21 20.54
CA THR A 65 -6.14 5.18 19.55
C THR A 65 -5.09 5.52 18.50
N ALA A 66 -3.83 5.69 18.91
CA ALA A 66 -2.73 5.95 17.98
C ALA A 66 -2.45 4.74 17.08
N THR A 67 -2.44 3.53 17.65
CA THR A 67 -2.27 2.28 16.89
C THR A 67 -3.40 2.10 15.89
N LEU A 68 -4.66 2.32 16.29
CA LEU A 68 -5.80 2.28 15.37
C LEU A 68 -5.65 3.31 14.25
N SER A 69 -5.26 4.54 14.58
CA SER A 69 -5.07 5.61 13.59
C SER A 69 -3.98 5.25 12.58
N ALA A 70 -2.85 4.70 13.03
CA ALA A 70 -1.77 4.25 12.17
C ALA A 70 -2.18 3.05 11.29
N LEU A 71 -2.96 2.11 11.82
CA LEU A 71 -3.53 1.00 11.03
C LEU A 71 -4.51 1.50 9.97
N LEU A 72 -5.40 2.43 10.32
CA LEU A 72 -6.34 3.02 9.36
C LEU A 72 -5.61 3.83 8.28
N ALA A 73 -4.56 4.57 8.65
CA ALA A 73 -3.72 5.28 7.70
C ALA A 73 -3.01 4.30 6.75
N LEU A 74 -2.41 3.22 7.28
CA LEU A 74 -1.78 2.18 6.47
C LEU A 74 -2.79 1.51 5.52
N LEU A 75 -3.98 1.19 6.02
CA LEU A 75 -5.07 0.62 5.22
C LEU A 75 -5.50 1.58 4.10
N ALA A 76 -5.68 2.87 4.41
CA ALA A 76 -6.03 3.88 3.42
C ALA A 76 -4.95 3.99 2.32
N VAL A 77 -3.67 3.97 2.69
CA VAL A 77 -2.55 3.95 1.73
C VAL A 77 -2.59 2.70 0.85
N PHE A 78 -2.87 1.53 1.44
CA PHE A 78 -3.00 0.26 0.72
C PHE A 78 -4.14 0.30 -0.31
N LEU A 79 -5.35 0.65 0.15
CA LEU A 79 -6.54 0.72 -0.69
C LEU A 79 -6.34 1.74 -1.82
N TRP A 80 -5.78 2.91 -1.49
CA TRP A 80 -5.50 3.93 -2.51
C TRP A 80 -4.45 3.45 -3.51
N SER A 81 -3.41 2.74 -3.07
CA SER A 81 -2.39 2.19 -3.97
C SER A 81 -2.97 1.16 -4.93
N VAL A 82 -3.87 0.30 -4.46
CA VAL A 82 -4.56 -0.70 -5.28
C VAL A 82 -5.44 -0.02 -6.34
N VAL A 83 -6.25 0.96 -5.94
CA VAL A 83 -7.11 1.71 -6.87
C VAL A 83 -6.28 2.47 -7.89
N ASP A 84 -5.22 3.17 -7.46
CA ASP A 84 -4.34 3.90 -8.37
C ASP A 84 -3.63 2.98 -9.37
N ALA A 85 -3.19 1.78 -8.95
CA ALA A 85 -2.58 0.80 -9.83
C ALA A 85 -3.56 0.28 -10.89
N TRP A 86 -4.81 0.00 -10.50
CA TRP A 86 -5.86 -0.40 -11.42
C TRP A 86 -6.16 0.67 -12.48
N LEU A 87 -6.35 1.92 -12.03
CA LEU A 87 -6.63 3.05 -12.90
C LEU A 87 -5.44 3.37 -13.82
N SER A 88 -4.22 3.32 -13.29
CA SER A 88 -3.00 3.61 -14.05
C SER A 88 -2.69 2.53 -15.09
N GLY A 89 -3.05 1.27 -14.83
CA GLY A 89 -2.83 0.18 -15.77
C GLY A 89 -3.73 0.23 -17.01
N GLY A 90 -4.88 0.91 -16.92
CA GLY A 90 -5.85 1.03 -18.02
C GLY A 90 -5.57 2.19 -18.97
N ARG A 91 -4.65 3.08 -18.64
CA ARG A 91 -4.31 4.24 -19.49
C ARG A 91 -3.39 3.81 -20.65
N PRO A 92 -3.70 4.20 -21.91
CA PRO A 92 -2.78 3.99 -23.01
C PRO A 92 -1.48 4.79 -22.77
N ARG A 93 -0.33 4.18 -23.08
CA ARG A 93 0.97 4.87 -23.02
C ARG A 93 0.99 5.90 -24.15
N THR A 94 0.96 7.19 -23.80
CA THR A 94 1.36 8.29 -24.69
C THR A 94 2.84 8.20 -25.00
#